data_AF-A0A9E4CZ32-F1
#
_entry.id   AF-A0A9E4CZ32-F1
#
_cell.length_a   1.000
_cell.length_b   1.000
_cell.length_c   1.000
_cell.angle_alpha   90.00
_cell.angle_beta   90.00
_cell.angle_gamma   90.00
#
_symmetry.space_group_name_H-M   'P 1'
#
loop_
_entity.id
_entity.type
_entity.pdbx_description
1 polymer ?
#
loop_
_entity_poly.entity_id
_entity_poly.type
_entity_poly.pdbx_seq_one_letter_code
_entity_poly.pdbx_strand_id
1 'polypeptide(L)'
;MSRQPTEPIVGRLLKLCEALDSAGARVGEWFGGDPLAVLDQRIELLGLQAPASPSVSFGGKARMVRCFDGWAAVSLPRPEDVEAVAAWLELGHSTAADHDPWPVVVQGCASRSTAEVIERAALLGLAVSAVGERCEDTQAVLAERVGEAPAIEPANLVVANLGSLWAAPLAAQMLRRMGARVITVESTERPDGARATPRFFQALHEGTEFVSMPFGTPAGRRSLAELLQSVDVVIEGSRPRALQQLGIDA
;
A
#
# COMPACT_ATOMS: atom_id res chain seq x y z
N MET A 1 -15.56 27.92 2.72
CA MET A 1 -16.65 26.99 3.13
C MET A 1 -16.04 25.95 4.04
N SER A 2 -16.42 25.97 5.33
CA SER A 2 -15.97 24.98 6.31
C SER A 2 -16.59 23.64 5.93
N ARG A 3 -15.79 22.76 5.33
CA ARG A 3 -16.19 21.36 5.09
C ARG A 3 -16.12 20.68 6.46
N GLN A 4 -17.27 20.40 7.05
CA GLN A 4 -17.34 19.50 8.19
C GLN A 4 -16.84 18.13 7.75
N PRO A 5 -16.08 17.39 8.58
CA PRO A 5 -15.65 16.05 8.21
C PRO A 5 -16.90 15.19 8.02
N THR A 6 -16.99 14.52 6.87
CA THR A 6 -17.84 13.35 6.69
C THR A 6 -17.48 12.27 7.69
N GLU A 7 -18.31 11.24 7.81
CA GLU A 7 -18.17 10.11 8.73
C GLU A 7 -16.70 9.79 9.06
N PRO A 8 -16.31 9.82 10.36
CA PRO A 8 -14.94 9.58 10.78
C PRO A 8 -14.38 8.32 10.12
N ILE A 9 -13.11 8.34 9.71
CA ILE A 9 -12.45 7.18 9.07
C ILE A 9 -12.69 5.87 9.84
N VAL A 10 -12.72 5.97 11.18
CA VAL A 10 -13.05 4.86 12.09
C VAL A 10 -14.43 4.26 11.81
N GLY A 11 -15.47 5.06 11.62
CA GLY A 11 -16.82 4.56 11.32
C GLY A 11 -16.89 3.83 9.98
N ARG A 12 -16.20 4.34 8.96
CA ARG A 12 -16.09 3.66 7.65
C ARG A 12 -15.33 2.34 7.75
N LEU A 13 -14.26 2.30 8.53
CA LEU A 13 -13.48 1.08 8.77
C LEU A 13 -14.29 0.02 9.52
N LEU A 14 -15.04 0.41 10.56
CA LEU A 14 -15.92 -0.51 11.28
C LEU A 14 -16.96 -1.13 10.35
N LYS A 15 -17.64 -0.34 9.52
CA LYS A 15 -18.59 -0.85 8.51
C LYS A 15 -17.93 -1.80 7.51
N LEU A 16 -16.70 -1.52 7.10
CA LEU A 16 -15.95 -2.41 6.22
C LEU A 16 -15.64 -3.74 6.92
N CYS A 17 -15.20 -3.71 8.18
CA CYS A 17 -14.96 -4.91 8.96
C CYS A 17 -16.24 -5.73 9.15
N GLU A 18 -17.38 -5.09 9.45
CA GLU A 18 -18.69 -5.75 9.55
C GLU A 18 -19.10 -6.43 8.24
N ALA A 19 -18.88 -5.76 7.09
CA ALA A 19 -19.16 -6.34 5.78
C ALA A 19 -18.26 -7.55 5.48
N LEU A 20 -16.97 -7.46 5.79
CA LEU A 20 -16.03 -8.56 5.65
C LEU A 20 -16.38 -9.74 6.57
N ASP A 21 -16.80 -9.47 7.81
CA ASP A 21 -17.19 -10.48 8.78
C ASP A 21 -18.49 -11.18 8.38
N SER A 22 -19.44 -10.42 7.83
CA SER A 22 -20.68 -10.95 7.24
C SER A 22 -20.40 -11.88 6.05
N ALA A 23 -19.30 -11.65 5.33
CA ALA A 23 -18.81 -12.51 4.25
C ALA A 23 -17.89 -13.65 4.74
N GLY A 24 -17.65 -13.76 6.06
CA GLY A 24 -16.90 -14.87 6.66
C GLY A 24 -15.41 -14.61 6.90
N ALA A 25 -14.90 -13.39 6.71
CA ALA A 25 -13.48 -13.09 6.97
C ALA A 25 -13.12 -13.15 8.47
N ARG A 26 -14.08 -12.89 9.37
CA ARG A 26 -13.90 -12.91 10.83
C ARG A 26 -12.69 -12.08 11.28
N VAL A 27 -12.55 -10.88 10.71
CA VAL A 27 -11.57 -9.83 11.01
C VAL A 27 -11.54 -9.53 12.50
N GLY A 28 -12.70 -9.34 13.15
CA GLY A 28 -12.73 -9.07 14.59
C GLY A 28 -12.03 -10.18 15.40
N GLU A 29 -12.37 -11.45 15.13
CA GLU A 29 -11.73 -12.58 15.81
C GLU A 29 -10.26 -12.77 15.44
N TRP A 30 -9.90 -12.49 14.18
CA TRP A 30 -8.52 -12.53 13.73
C TRP A 30 -7.63 -11.61 14.57
N PHE A 31 -8.15 -10.46 14.98
CA PHE A 31 -7.45 -9.47 15.78
C PHE A 31 -7.91 -9.41 17.24
N GLY A 32 -8.23 -10.58 17.83
CA GLY A 32 -8.44 -10.68 19.28
C GLY A 32 -9.75 -10.06 19.79
N GLY A 33 -10.74 -9.91 18.93
CA GLY A 33 -12.05 -9.34 19.25
C GLY A 33 -12.18 -7.85 18.93
N ASP A 34 -11.10 -7.18 18.51
CA ASP A 34 -11.14 -5.79 18.06
C ASP A 34 -10.91 -5.71 16.55
N PRO A 35 -11.94 -5.41 15.74
CA PRO A 35 -11.78 -5.29 14.29
C PRO A 35 -10.84 -4.16 13.86
N LEU A 36 -10.63 -3.13 14.70
CA LEU A 36 -9.73 -2.02 14.40
C LEU A 36 -8.27 -2.31 14.73
N ALA A 37 -7.98 -3.38 15.50
CA ALA A 37 -6.62 -3.77 15.81
C ALA A 37 -5.80 -4.17 14.55
N VAL A 38 -6.46 -4.42 13.41
CA VAL A 38 -5.80 -4.51 12.09
C VAL A 38 -4.97 -3.27 11.74
N LEU A 39 -5.35 -2.09 12.20
CA LEU A 39 -4.66 -0.82 11.93
C LEU A 39 -3.32 -0.74 12.67
N ASP A 40 -3.26 -1.33 13.86
CA ASP A 40 -2.11 -1.26 14.76
C ASP A 40 -1.24 -2.53 14.72
N GLN A 41 -1.73 -3.62 14.11
CA GLN A 41 -1.01 -4.89 14.04
C GLN A 41 0.43 -4.74 13.52
N ARG A 42 0.63 -3.86 12.53
CA ARG A 42 1.95 -3.61 11.94
C ARG A 42 2.89 -2.94 12.94
N ILE A 43 2.39 -2.12 13.86
CA ILE A 43 3.18 -1.49 14.92
C ILE A 43 3.77 -2.59 15.81
N GLU A 44 2.93 -3.51 16.27
CA GLU A 44 3.34 -4.63 17.13
C GLU A 44 4.32 -5.57 16.41
N LEU A 45 3.97 -6.04 15.21
CA LEU A 45 4.77 -7.03 14.47
C LEU A 45 6.14 -6.51 14.04
N LEU A 46 6.27 -5.19 13.87
CA LEU A 46 7.52 -4.52 13.52
C LEU A 46 8.23 -3.88 14.73
N GLY A 47 7.65 -3.97 15.93
CA GLY A 47 8.21 -3.36 17.14
C GLY A 47 8.33 -1.83 17.08
N LEU A 48 7.47 -1.17 16.31
CA LEU A 48 7.51 0.27 16.12
C LEU A 48 7.09 0.98 17.41
N GLN A 49 7.73 2.11 17.67
CA GLN A 49 7.40 2.95 18.82
C GLN A 49 6.54 4.12 18.37
N ALA A 50 5.70 4.61 19.28
CA ALA A 50 4.97 5.85 19.04
C ALA A 50 5.96 6.98 18.72
N PRO A 51 5.74 7.74 17.64
CA PRO A 51 6.61 8.84 17.29
C PRO A 51 6.51 9.96 18.33
N ALA A 52 7.59 10.72 18.49
CA ALA A 52 7.63 11.85 19.43
C ALA A 52 6.65 12.99 19.06
N SER A 53 6.16 13.03 17.82
CA SER A 53 5.20 14.01 17.33
C SER A 53 4.07 13.32 16.56
N PRO A 54 2.81 13.76 16.72
CA PRO A 54 1.68 13.24 15.93
C PRO A 54 1.78 13.58 14.44
N SER A 55 2.68 14.48 14.06
CA SER A 55 2.95 14.82 12.65
C SER A 55 3.89 13.83 11.96
N VAL A 56 4.35 12.77 12.64
CA VAL A 56 5.32 11.80 12.10
C VAL A 56 4.67 10.43 12.08
N SER A 57 4.91 9.63 11.04
CA SER A 57 4.45 8.24 10.99
C SER A 57 5.25 7.33 11.92
N PHE A 58 4.67 6.21 12.34
CA PHE A 58 5.36 5.20 13.18
C PHE A 58 6.67 4.67 12.58
N GLY A 59 6.77 4.63 11.24
CA GLY A 59 8.00 4.27 10.54
C GLY A 59 9.02 5.40 10.40
N GLY A 60 8.68 6.63 10.82
CA GLY A 60 9.56 7.81 10.76
C GLY A 60 9.84 8.35 9.35
N LYS A 61 9.37 7.67 8.30
CA LYS A 61 9.63 8.02 6.89
C LYS A 61 8.61 8.98 6.28
N ALA A 62 7.50 9.24 6.97
CA ALA A 62 6.50 10.20 6.52
C ALA A 62 6.20 11.25 7.58
N ARG A 63 5.99 12.50 7.17
CA ARG A 63 5.63 13.61 8.04
C ARG A 63 4.58 14.52 7.42
N MET A 64 3.71 15.05 8.27
CA MET A 64 2.86 16.21 7.96
C MET A 64 3.70 17.47 8.07
N VAL A 65 3.83 18.21 6.98
CA VAL A 65 4.66 19.40 6.87
C VAL A 65 3.78 20.61 6.56
N ARG A 66 4.01 21.71 7.28
CA ARG A 66 3.27 22.95 7.08
C ARG A 66 3.80 23.69 5.85
N CYS A 67 2.89 24.06 4.96
CA CYS A 67 3.14 24.98 3.84
C CYS A 67 2.57 26.38 4.17
N PHE A 68 2.84 27.35 3.30
CA PHE A 68 2.35 28.72 3.44
C PHE A 68 0.82 28.79 3.60
N ASP A 69 0.08 28.09 2.75
CA ASP A 69 -1.38 28.13 2.62
C ASP A 69 -2.07 26.83 3.07
N GLY A 70 -1.32 25.80 3.45
CA GLY A 70 -1.87 24.48 3.73
C GLY A 70 -0.92 23.51 4.41
N TRP A 71 -1.20 22.23 4.27
CA TRP A 71 -0.39 21.13 4.79
C TRP A 71 -0.10 20.15 3.65
N ALA A 72 1.12 19.60 3.66
CA ALA A 72 1.51 18.52 2.78
C ALA A 72 1.85 17.26 3.61
N ALA A 73 1.44 16.09 3.13
CA ALA A 73 1.96 14.82 3.60
C ALA A 73 3.20 14.48 2.75
N VAL A 74 4.36 14.36 3.38
CA VAL A 74 5.65 14.11 2.71
C VAL A 74 6.16 12.75 3.14
N SER A 75 6.50 11.88 2.19
CA SER A 75 7.06 10.56 2.45
C SER A 75 8.40 10.38 1.73
N LEU A 76 9.46 10.10 2.48
CA LEU A 76 10.83 9.86 1.99
C LEU A 76 11.32 8.45 2.40
N PRO A 77 10.69 7.37 1.88
CA PRO A 77 11.00 6.01 2.31
C PRO A 77 12.34 5.48 1.80
N ARG A 78 12.88 6.03 0.71
CA ARG A 78 14.08 5.50 0.05
C ARG A 78 15.23 6.51 0.05
N PRO A 79 16.49 6.05 -0.06
CA PRO A 79 17.65 6.95 -0.15
C PRO A 79 17.55 7.95 -1.30
N GLU A 80 17.07 7.52 -2.47
CA GLU A 80 16.92 8.41 -3.63
C GLU A 80 15.89 9.54 -3.39
N ASP A 81 14.89 9.31 -2.53
CA ASP A 81 13.93 10.35 -2.15
C ASP A 81 14.62 11.45 -1.34
N VAL A 82 15.57 11.06 -0.47
CA VAL A 82 16.36 11.99 0.35
C VAL A 82 17.34 12.78 -0.51
N GLU A 83 17.99 12.12 -1.47
CA GLU A 83 18.90 12.77 -2.44
C GLU A 83 18.17 13.84 -3.28
N ALA A 84 16.89 13.61 -3.62
CA ALA A 84 16.09 14.54 -4.40
C ALA A 84 15.62 15.79 -3.64
N VAL A 85 15.71 15.83 -2.29
CA VAL A 85 15.21 16.94 -1.47
C VAL A 85 15.85 18.29 -1.84
N ALA A 86 17.15 18.30 -2.14
CA ALA A 86 17.84 19.54 -2.48
C ALA A 86 17.33 20.14 -3.81
N ALA A 87 17.11 19.29 -4.81
CA ALA A 87 16.52 19.70 -6.08
C ALA A 87 15.05 20.12 -5.89
N TRP A 88 14.30 19.38 -5.08
CA TRP A 88 12.90 19.67 -4.79
C TRP A 88 12.71 21.06 -4.19
N LEU A 89 13.57 21.47 -3.25
CA LEU A 89 13.43 22.71 -2.49
C LEU A 89 14.35 23.85 -2.97
N GLU A 90 15.00 23.67 -4.13
CA GLU A 90 15.90 24.65 -4.77
C GLU A 90 17.09 25.06 -3.90
N LEU A 91 17.70 24.07 -3.26
CA LEU A 91 18.83 24.30 -2.37
C LEU A 91 20.12 24.23 -3.20
N GLY A 92 20.97 25.24 -3.07
CA GLY A 92 22.21 25.36 -3.85
C GLY A 92 23.26 24.27 -3.60
N HIS A 93 23.08 23.42 -2.58
CA HIS A 93 23.94 22.28 -2.28
C HIS A 93 23.12 21.13 -1.70
N SER A 94 23.50 19.87 -2.01
CA SER A 94 22.95 18.70 -1.33
C SER A 94 23.42 18.68 0.12
N THR A 95 22.55 19.04 1.06
CA THR A 95 22.83 18.93 2.49
C THR A 95 22.52 17.51 3.02
N ALA A 96 22.11 16.58 2.16
CA ALA A 96 21.19 15.50 2.55
C ALA A 96 21.77 14.09 2.62
N ALA A 97 22.95 13.80 2.05
CA ALA A 97 23.45 12.41 2.06
C ALA A 97 23.86 11.94 3.47
N ASP A 98 24.32 12.86 4.34
CA ASP A 98 24.85 12.54 5.69
C ASP A 98 24.05 13.13 6.87
N HIS A 99 22.98 13.91 6.62
CA HIS A 99 22.22 14.62 7.68
C HIS A 99 20.70 14.37 7.58
N ASP A 100 20.00 14.49 8.71
CA ASP A 100 18.53 14.42 8.78
C ASP A 100 17.90 15.43 7.78
N PRO A 101 17.11 14.98 6.77
CA PRO A 101 16.54 15.88 5.77
C PRO A 101 15.39 16.74 6.31
N TRP A 102 14.77 16.35 7.43
CA TRP A 102 13.50 16.92 7.85
C TRP A 102 13.53 18.40 8.25
N PRO A 103 14.57 18.94 8.94
CA PRO A 103 14.65 20.38 9.22
C PRO A 103 14.60 21.21 7.94
N VAL A 104 15.31 20.76 6.91
CA VAL A 104 15.37 21.41 5.60
C VAL A 104 14.03 21.31 4.87
N VAL A 105 13.38 20.16 4.91
CA VAL A 105 12.03 19.96 4.35
C VAL A 105 11.02 20.89 5.01
N VAL A 106 11.00 20.95 6.35
CA VAL A 106 10.06 21.80 7.10
C VAL A 106 10.28 23.27 6.77
N GLN A 107 11.53 23.73 6.76
CA GLN A 107 11.85 25.12 6.43
C GLN A 107 11.52 25.45 4.97
N GLY A 108 11.88 24.58 4.02
CA GLY A 108 11.69 24.81 2.59
C GLY A 108 10.21 24.81 2.18
N CYS A 109 9.37 24.00 2.82
CA CYS A 109 7.94 23.98 2.56
C CYS A 109 7.21 25.17 3.19
N ALA A 110 7.66 25.67 4.34
CA ALA A 110 6.94 26.71 5.09
C ALA A 110 6.77 28.03 4.33
N SER A 111 7.69 28.37 3.42
CA SER A 111 7.64 29.58 2.61
C SER A 111 6.98 29.40 1.23
N ARG A 112 6.52 28.19 0.91
CA ARG A 112 5.96 27.83 -0.41
C ARG A 112 4.49 27.45 -0.32
N SER A 113 3.74 27.72 -1.38
CA SER A 113 2.36 27.23 -1.47
C SER A 113 2.33 25.69 -1.55
N THR A 114 1.28 25.06 -1.05
CA THR A 114 1.10 23.61 -1.13
C THR A 114 1.08 23.14 -2.59
N ALA A 115 0.49 23.92 -3.50
CA ALA A 115 0.48 23.62 -4.94
C ALA A 115 1.89 23.54 -5.53
N GLU A 116 2.74 24.55 -5.25
CA GLU A 116 4.14 24.57 -5.70
C GLU A 116 4.93 23.38 -5.15
N VAL A 117 4.75 23.08 -3.85
CA VAL A 117 5.43 21.95 -3.19
C VAL A 117 5.10 20.62 -3.89
N ILE A 118 3.84 20.40 -4.26
CA ILE A 118 3.38 19.17 -4.90
C ILE A 118 3.82 19.10 -6.36
N GLU A 119 3.64 20.18 -7.12
CA GLU A 119 4.02 20.23 -8.54
C GLU A 119 5.50 19.85 -8.70
N ARG A 120 6.36 20.42 -7.87
CA ARG A 120 7.79 20.15 -7.89
C ARG A 120 8.14 18.74 -7.42
N ALA A 121 7.45 18.25 -6.38
CA ALA A 121 7.63 16.86 -5.93
C ALA A 121 7.27 15.87 -7.04
N ALA A 122 6.20 16.13 -7.77
CA ALA A 122 5.74 15.28 -8.88
C ALA A 122 6.78 15.21 -10.01
N LEU A 123 7.45 16.33 -10.34
CA LEU A 123 8.54 16.36 -11.34
C LEU A 123 9.71 15.43 -10.98
N LEU A 124 9.93 15.21 -9.69
CA LEU A 124 11.01 14.37 -9.16
C LEU A 124 10.53 12.96 -8.76
N GLY A 125 9.25 12.65 -8.94
CA GLY A 125 8.65 11.38 -8.53
C GLY A 125 8.59 11.17 -7.02
N LEU A 126 8.67 12.24 -6.23
CA LEU A 126 8.56 12.20 -4.78
C LEU A 126 7.12 11.97 -4.32
N ALA A 127 6.95 11.18 -3.26
CA ALA A 127 5.63 10.91 -2.67
C ALA A 127 5.20 12.06 -1.75
N VAL A 128 4.58 13.09 -2.34
CA VAL A 128 4.06 14.27 -1.64
C VAL A 128 2.65 14.60 -2.10
N SER A 129 1.75 14.89 -1.15
CA SER A 129 0.34 15.23 -1.43
C SER A 129 -0.16 16.37 -0.55
N ALA A 130 -1.17 17.10 -1.03
CA ALA A 130 -1.88 18.10 -0.23
C ALA A 130 -2.86 17.40 0.72
N VAL A 131 -3.00 17.95 1.92
CA VAL A 131 -4.13 17.57 2.78
C VAL A 131 -5.43 18.07 2.15
N GLY A 132 -6.30 17.12 1.78
CA GLY A 132 -7.61 17.42 1.20
C GLY A 132 -7.60 17.65 -0.32
N GLU A 133 -6.52 17.29 -1.04
CA GLU A 133 -6.52 17.35 -2.52
C GLU A 133 -7.56 16.43 -3.16
N ARG A 134 -7.93 15.34 -2.45
CA ARG A 134 -8.97 14.42 -2.89
C ARG A 134 -10.35 14.94 -2.43
N CYS A 135 -11.22 15.26 -3.39
CA CYS A 135 -12.65 15.45 -3.14
C CYS A 135 -13.33 14.13 -2.72
N GLU A 136 -14.21 14.14 -1.73
CA GLU A 136 -14.87 12.90 -1.24
C GLU A 136 -15.80 12.23 -2.27
N ASP A 137 -16.12 12.93 -3.36
CA ASP A 137 -17.17 12.58 -4.31
C ASP A 137 -16.75 11.58 -5.42
N THR A 138 -15.73 10.77 -5.18
CA THR A 138 -15.42 9.67 -6.10
C THR A 138 -15.43 8.34 -5.42
N GLN A 139 -16.05 7.37 -6.09
CA GLN A 139 -15.86 5.97 -5.77
C GLN A 139 -14.36 5.65 -5.80
N ALA A 140 -13.84 5.22 -4.65
CA ALA A 140 -12.48 4.70 -4.52
C ALA A 140 -12.32 3.31 -5.18
N VAL A 141 -13.42 2.75 -5.69
CA VAL A 141 -13.49 1.45 -6.34
C VAL A 141 -14.03 1.65 -7.75
N LEU A 142 -13.21 1.31 -8.74
CA LEU A 142 -13.67 1.11 -10.11
C LEU A 142 -14.00 -0.37 -10.27
N ALA A 143 -15.25 -0.68 -10.58
CA ALA A 143 -15.70 -2.05 -10.86
C ALA A 143 -16.16 -2.12 -12.31
N GLU A 144 -15.44 -2.89 -13.12
CA GLU A 144 -15.80 -3.16 -14.51
C GLU A 144 -16.25 -4.62 -14.64
N ARG A 145 -17.43 -4.83 -15.21
CA ARG A 145 -17.93 -6.19 -15.50
C ARG A 145 -17.43 -6.60 -16.87
N VAL A 146 -16.59 -7.64 -16.88
CA VAL A 146 -16.14 -8.30 -18.12
C VAL A 146 -16.77 -9.69 -18.19
N GLY A 147 -17.63 -9.91 -19.19
CA GLY A 147 -18.32 -11.18 -19.39
C GLY A 147 -19.53 -11.44 -18.49
N GLU A 148 -20.06 -12.67 -18.54
CA GLU A 148 -21.34 -13.08 -17.93
C GLU A 148 -21.21 -14.28 -16.97
N ALA A 149 -20.00 -14.61 -16.53
CA ALA A 149 -19.81 -15.72 -15.60
C ALA A 149 -20.61 -15.51 -14.30
N PRO A 150 -21.24 -16.57 -13.75
CA PRO A 150 -21.94 -16.47 -12.48
C PRO A 150 -20.98 -16.17 -11.33
N ALA A 151 -21.49 -15.54 -10.27
CA ALA A 151 -20.70 -15.32 -9.06
C ALA A 151 -20.32 -16.66 -8.42
N ILE A 152 -19.06 -16.77 -7.99
CA ILE A 152 -18.54 -17.91 -7.25
C ILE A 152 -18.47 -17.52 -5.78
N GLU A 153 -18.98 -18.37 -4.90
CA GLU A 153 -18.86 -18.17 -3.45
C GLU A 153 -17.39 -18.11 -3.04
N PRO A 154 -16.99 -17.20 -2.11
CA PRO A 154 -15.59 -17.03 -1.73
C PRO A 154 -14.88 -18.34 -1.33
N ALA A 155 -15.59 -19.25 -0.65
CA ALA A 155 -15.07 -20.55 -0.23
C ALA A 155 -14.67 -21.48 -1.38
N ASN A 156 -15.12 -21.20 -2.61
CA ASN A 156 -14.82 -21.98 -3.81
C ASN A 156 -13.82 -21.28 -4.74
N LEU A 157 -13.33 -20.09 -4.38
CA LEU A 157 -12.38 -19.35 -5.21
C LEU A 157 -10.97 -19.91 -5.07
N VAL A 158 -10.27 -19.99 -6.20
CA VAL A 158 -8.81 -20.06 -6.26
C VAL A 158 -8.27 -18.66 -6.57
N VAL A 159 -7.41 -18.15 -5.71
CA VAL A 159 -6.86 -16.79 -5.77
C VAL A 159 -5.36 -16.86 -6.02
N ALA A 160 -4.87 -16.19 -7.06
CA ALA A 160 -3.45 -15.91 -7.23
C ALA A 160 -3.13 -14.51 -6.68
N ASN A 161 -2.29 -14.43 -5.65
CA ASN A 161 -1.75 -13.16 -5.16
C ASN A 161 -0.37 -12.92 -5.77
N LEU A 162 -0.26 -11.93 -6.67
CA LEU A 162 1.00 -11.47 -7.27
C LEU A 162 1.61 -10.29 -6.50
N GLY A 163 0.83 -9.65 -5.63
CA GLY A 163 1.25 -8.47 -4.90
C GLY A 163 2.18 -8.78 -3.73
N SER A 164 2.99 -7.78 -3.38
CA SER A 164 4.01 -7.86 -2.33
C SER A 164 3.73 -6.86 -1.21
N LEU A 165 4.57 -6.89 -0.17
CA LEU A 165 4.56 -6.02 0.99
C LEU A 165 3.39 -6.27 1.95
N TRP A 166 2.23 -5.67 1.74
CA TRP A 166 1.16 -5.75 2.75
C TRP A 166 -0.26 -5.65 2.22
N ALA A 167 -0.58 -4.70 1.32
CA ALA A 167 -1.96 -4.45 0.95
C ALA A 167 -2.59 -5.64 0.21
N ALA A 168 -1.89 -6.16 -0.80
CA ALA A 168 -2.32 -7.33 -1.55
C ALA A 168 -2.31 -8.63 -0.71
N PRO A 169 -1.24 -8.95 0.05
CA PRO A 169 -1.28 -10.08 1.00
C PRO A 169 -2.42 -9.99 2.03
N LEU A 170 -2.71 -8.80 2.58
CA LEU A 170 -3.81 -8.60 3.53
C LEU A 170 -5.17 -8.90 2.88
N ALA A 171 -5.40 -8.41 1.66
CA ALA A 171 -6.61 -8.71 0.90
C ALA A 171 -6.74 -10.20 0.58
N ALA A 172 -5.64 -10.85 0.17
CA ALA A 172 -5.60 -12.28 -0.07
C ALA A 172 -5.92 -13.08 1.20
N GLN A 173 -5.38 -12.67 2.34
CA GLN A 173 -5.62 -13.30 3.63
C GLN A 173 -7.07 -13.13 4.11
N MET A 174 -7.74 -12.02 3.78
CA MET A 174 -9.18 -11.87 3.99
C MET A 174 -9.97 -12.91 3.17
N LEU A 175 -9.67 -13.08 1.88
CA LEU A 175 -10.31 -14.11 1.04
C LEU A 175 -10.03 -15.53 1.54
N ARG A 176 -8.79 -15.81 1.97
CA ARG A 176 -8.44 -17.09 2.59
C ARG A 176 -9.32 -17.39 3.80
N ARG A 177 -9.55 -16.39 4.67
CA ARG A 177 -10.41 -16.54 5.84
C ARG A 177 -11.88 -16.76 5.48
N MET A 178 -12.33 -16.23 4.35
CA MET A 178 -13.63 -16.55 3.74
C MET A 178 -13.68 -17.95 3.08
N GLY A 179 -12.59 -18.73 3.15
CA GLY A 179 -12.49 -20.10 2.67
C GLY A 179 -11.78 -20.27 1.32
N ALA A 180 -11.36 -19.19 0.66
CA ALA A 180 -10.69 -19.28 -0.63
C ALA A 180 -9.35 -20.01 -0.53
N ARG A 181 -8.98 -20.73 -1.59
CA ARG A 181 -7.64 -21.27 -1.76
C ARG A 181 -6.74 -20.17 -2.31
N VAL A 182 -5.73 -19.77 -1.55
CA VAL A 182 -4.83 -18.67 -1.93
C VAL A 182 -3.45 -19.21 -2.27
N ILE A 183 -2.96 -18.83 -3.46
CA ILE A 183 -1.61 -19.12 -3.96
C ILE A 183 -0.87 -17.79 -4.10
N THR A 184 0.13 -17.56 -3.25
CA THR A 184 1.02 -16.42 -3.37
C THR A 184 2.12 -16.74 -4.38
N VAL A 185 2.23 -15.93 -5.42
CA VAL A 185 3.19 -16.11 -6.51
C VAL A 185 4.21 -15.00 -6.47
N GLU A 186 5.50 -15.33 -6.40
CA GLU A 186 6.57 -14.35 -6.36
C GLU A 186 7.71 -14.65 -7.34
N SER A 187 8.50 -13.62 -7.65
CA SER A 187 9.72 -13.76 -8.44
C SER A 187 10.84 -14.38 -7.62
N THR A 188 11.57 -15.33 -8.20
CA THR A 188 12.82 -15.84 -7.60
C THR A 188 13.94 -14.80 -7.54
N GLU A 189 13.93 -13.83 -8.45
CA GLU A 189 14.94 -12.77 -8.58
C GLU A 189 14.62 -11.56 -7.68
N ARG A 190 13.34 -11.35 -7.41
CA ARG A 190 12.84 -10.25 -6.58
C ARG A 190 11.74 -10.76 -5.64
N PRO A 191 12.12 -11.49 -4.57
CA PRO A 191 11.16 -12.01 -3.60
C PRO A 191 10.45 -10.87 -2.86
N ASP A 192 9.34 -11.19 -2.19
CA ASP A 192 8.58 -10.20 -1.42
C ASP A 192 9.48 -9.50 -0.37
N GLY A 193 9.54 -8.17 -0.44
CA GLY A 193 10.29 -7.34 0.50
C GLY A 193 9.83 -7.48 1.96
N ALA A 194 8.57 -7.89 2.21
CA ALA A 194 8.10 -8.16 3.56
C ALA A 194 8.84 -9.33 4.25
N ARG A 195 9.52 -10.20 3.48
CA ARG A 195 10.38 -11.26 4.03
C ARG A 195 11.52 -10.72 4.91
N ALA A 196 11.92 -9.46 4.73
CA ALA A 196 12.87 -8.77 5.63
C ALA A 196 12.32 -8.58 7.06
N THR A 197 11.00 -8.76 7.25
CA THR A 197 10.29 -8.69 8.52
C THR A 197 9.53 -10.01 8.76
N PRO A 198 10.20 -11.10 9.17
CA PRO A 198 9.64 -12.46 9.10
C PRO A 198 8.32 -12.66 9.83
N ARG A 199 8.14 -12.05 11.01
CA ARG A 199 6.88 -12.14 11.77
C ARG A 199 5.72 -11.49 11.02
N PHE A 200 5.96 -10.32 10.43
CA PHE A 200 4.96 -9.62 9.63
C PHE A 200 4.62 -10.39 8.35
N PHE A 201 5.63 -10.90 7.66
CA PHE A 201 5.44 -11.76 6.49
C PHE A 201 4.62 -13.02 6.83
N GLN A 202 4.95 -13.70 7.92
CA GLN A 202 4.23 -14.90 8.36
C GLN A 202 2.77 -14.60 8.71
N ALA A 203 2.49 -13.48 9.38
CA ALA A 203 1.13 -13.09 9.75
C ALA A 203 0.25 -12.81 8.51
N LEU A 204 0.83 -12.27 7.44
CA LEU A 204 0.12 -11.97 6.19
C LEU A 204 -0.12 -13.19 5.30
N HIS A 205 0.70 -14.23 5.42
CA HIS A 205 0.69 -15.38 4.52
C HIS A 205 0.44 -16.70 5.22
N GLU A 206 -0.03 -16.66 6.47
CA GLU A 206 -0.38 -17.84 7.22
C GLU A 206 -1.32 -18.70 6.36
N GLY A 207 -1.05 -20.00 6.24
CA GLY A 207 -1.85 -20.98 5.50
C GLY A 207 -2.20 -20.65 4.05
N THR A 208 -1.47 -19.75 3.38
CA THR A 208 -1.49 -19.63 1.91
C THR A 208 -0.48 -20.58 1.29
N GLU A 209 -0.75 -21.05 0.08
CA GLU A 209 0.24 -21.76 -0.74
C GLU A 209 1.25 -20.76 -1.33
N PHE A 210 2.44 -21.24 -1.69
CA PHE A 210 3.51 -20.43 -2.27
C PHE A 210 4.07 -21.07 -3.53
N VAL A 211 4.25 -20.25 -4.56
CA VAL A 211 4.97 -20.61 -5.78
C VAL A 211 5.95 -19.51 -6.12
N SER A 212 7.24 -19.84 -6.16
CA SER A 212 8.29 -18.93 -6.64
C SER A 212 8.71 -19.33 -8.05
N MET A 213 8.81 -18.38 -8.98
CA MET A 213 9.22 -18.67 -10.36
C MET A 213 10.04 -17.53 -11.00
N PRO A 214 10.87 -17.83 -12.02
CA PRO A 214 11.75 -16.85 -12.64
C PRO A 214 11.05 -16.02 -13.72
N PHE A 215 10.48 -14.88 -13.31
CA PHE A 215 9.75 -13.96 -14.20
C PHE A 215 10.62 -13.32 -15.29
N GLY A 216 11.94 -13.33 -15.12
CA GLY A 216 12.90 -12.85 -16.12
C GLY A 216 12.97 -13.72 -17.37
N THR A 217 12.47 -14.96 -17.31
CA THR A 217 12.62 -15.94 -18.39
C THR A 217 11.33 -16.15 -19.20
N PRO A 218 11.41 -16.42 -20.51
CA PRO A 218 10.24 -16.78 -21.30
C PRO A 218 9.50 -18.01 -20.76
N ALA A 219 10.22 -18.97 -20.17
CA ALA A 219 9.61 -20.16 -19.57
C ALA A 219 8.82 -19.81 -18.29
N GLY A 220 9.40 -19.02 -17.39
CA GLY A 220 8.70 -18.59 -16.17
C GLY A 220 7.47 -17.74 -16.46
N ARG A 221 7.52 -16.88 -17.50
CA ARG A 221 6.33 -16.12 -17.93
C ARG A 221 5.22 -17.00 -18.50
N ARG A 222 5.56 -18.09 -19.22
CA ARG A 222 4.57 -19.07 -19.67
C ARG A 222 3.93 -19.80 -18.48
N SER A 223 4.73 -20.25 -17.52
CA SER A 223 4.20 -20.89 -16.31
C SER A 223 3.33 -19.95 -15.48
N LEU A 224 3.68 -18.66 -15.40
CA LEU A 224 2.83 -17.64 -14.78
C LEU A 224 1.50 -17.52 -15.53
N ALA A 225 1.52 -17.40 -16.86
CA ALA A 225 0.31 -17.29 -17.65
C ALA A 225 -0.60 -18.52 -17.52
N GLU A 226 -0.02 -19.72 -17.52
CA GLU A 226 -0.75 -20.98 -17.28
C GLU A 226 -1.42 -21.01 -15.90
N LEU A 227 -0.70 -20.59 -14.85
CA LEU A 227 -1.26 -20.46 -13.50
C LEU A 227 -2.42 -19.46 -13.48
N LEU A 228 -2.24 -18.26 -14.05
CA LEU A 228 -3.26 -17.22 -14.06
C LEU A 228 -4.51 -17.61 -14.86
N GLN A 229 -4.39 -18.47 -15.86
CA GLN A 229 -5.54 -19.03 -16.61
C GLN A 229 -6.33 -20.07 -15.81
N SER A 230 -5.78 -20.57 -14.70
CA SER A 230 -6.38 -21.63 -13.88
C SER A 230 -7.01 -21.16 -12.57
N VAL A 231 -6.98 -19.86 -12.28
CA VAL A 231 -7.51 -19.27 -11.04
C VAL A 231 -8.71 -18.39 -11.33
N ASP A 232 -9.52 -18.13 -10.29
CA ASP A 232 -10.74 -17.32 -10.40
C ASP A 232 -10.49 -15.84 -10.12
N VAL A 233 -9.50 -15.53 -9.27
CA VAL A 233 -9.16 -14.17 -8.85
C VAL A 233 -7.66 -13.95 -8.93
N VAL A 234 -7.25 -12.80 -9.45
CA VAL A 234 -5.87 -12.33 -9.41
C VAL A 234 -5.82 -11.04 -8.58
N ILE A 235 -4.95 -11.02 -7.56
CA ILE A 235 -4.67 -9.83 -6.76
C ILE A 235 -3.30 -9.28 -7.17
N GLU A 236 -3.26 -8.00 -7.52
CA GLU A 236 -2.05 -7.32 -7.96
C GLU A 236 -2.03 -5.86 -7.46
N GLY A 237 -0.83 -5.34 -7.16
CA GLY A 237 -0.60 -3.96 -6.71
C GLY A 237 0.64 -3.30 -7.33
N SER A 238 1.21 -3.88 -8.38
CA SER A 238 2.38 -3.41 -9.10
C SER A 238 2.02 -2.25 -10.04
N ARG A 239 3.05 -1.51 -10.46
CA ARG A 239 2.88 -0.46 -11.48
C ARG A 239 2.50 -1.12 -12.83
N PRO A 240 1.66 -0.48 -13.67
CA PRO A 240 1.25 -1.06 -14.96
C PRO A 240 2.42 -1.55 -15.84
N ARG A 241 3.53 -0.79 -15.85
CA ARG A 241 4.76 -1.18 -16.57
C ARG A 241 5.34 -2.53 -16.13
N ALA A 242 5.19 -2.91 -14.86
CA ALA A 242 5.69 -4.19 -14.36
C ALA A 242 4.88 -5.37 -14.94
N LEU A 243 3.55 -5.27 -14.97
CA LEU A 243 2.68 -6.28 -15.58
C LEU A 243 2.93 -6.42 -17.10
N GLN A 244 3.08 -5.29 -17.79
CA GLN A 244 3.40 -5.29 -19.22
C GLN A 244 4.73 -6.01 -19.51
N GLN A 245 5.73 -5.89 -18.62
CA GLN A 245 6.99 -6.64 -18.74
C GLN A 245 6.83 -8.16 -18.55
N LEU A 246 5.79 -8.58 -17.83
CA LEU A 246 5.39 -9.98 -17.68
C LEU A 246 4.52 -10.47 -18.85
N GLY A 247 4.07 -9.57 -19.72
CA GLY A 247 3.15 -9.87 -20.83
C GLY A 247 1.69 -9.95 -20.39
N ILE A 248 1.33 -9.29 -19.28
CA ILE A 248 -0.03 -9.22 -18.74
C ILE A 248 -0.59 -7.82 -19.01
N ASP A 249 -1.81 -7.78 -19.53
CA ASP A 249 -2.61 -6.57 -19.72
C ASP A 249 -3.82 -6.64 -18.78
N ALA A 250 -4.00 -5.62 -17.94
CA ALA A 250 -4.95 -5.59 -16.82
C ALA A 250 -5.46 -4.17 -16.58
#